data_AF-A0A9E5MVR9-F1
#
_entry.id   AF-A0A9E5MVR9-F1
#
_cell.length_a   1.000
_cell.length_b   1.000
_cell.length_c   1.000
_cell.angle_alpha   90.00
_cell.angle_beta   90.00
_cell.angle_gamma   90.00
#
_symmetry.space_group_name_H-M   'P 1'
#
loop_
_entity.id
_entity.type
_entity.pdbx_description
1 polymer ?
#
loop_
_entity_poly.entity_id
_entity_poly.type
_entity_poly.pdbx_seq_one_letter_code
_entity_poly.pdbx_strand_id
1 'polypeptide(L)'
;MIELLAGLQSREACAASLHAVRLLPPGGYKDEQWDVLLALFRLLPLAVTELKRLFATRATSDYVEIALCAAEALGSADEPGDAALLFDYELRHVLIDEMQDTSSAQYRMLESLTGGWSPGDGRTLFCVGDPMQSIYRFRNAEVGQFLLAREHGIAHIQLETLTLR
;
A
#
# COMPACT_ATOMS: atom_id res chain seq x y z
N MET A 1 -3.47 11.34 44.84
CA MET A 1 -2.45 11.74 43.84
C MET A 1 -1.04 11.65 44.41
N ILE A 2 -0.73 12.27 45.55
CA ILE A 2 0.61 12.21 46.17
C ILE A 2 1.01 10.78 46.59
N GLU A 3 0.10 10.00 47.19
CA GLU A 3 0.35 8.58 47.52
C GLU A 3 0.56 7.69 46.29
N LEU A 4 -0.13 7.99 45.19
CA LEU A 4 0.02 7.29 43.91
C LEU A 4 1.41 7.57 43.30
N LEU A 5 1.87 8.82 43.37
CA LEU A 5 3.19 9.23 42.89
C LEU A 5 4.31 8.62 43.75
N ALA A 6 4.13 8.54 45.08
CA ALA A 6 5.05 7.87 45.98
C ALA A 6 5.16 6.35 45.67
N GLY A 7 4.04 5.68 45.39
CA GLY A 7 4.02 4.27 45.00
C GLY A 7 4.62 3.96 43.62
N LEU A 8 4.75 4.97 42.75
CA LEU A 8 5.33 4.85 41.41
C LEU A 8 6.79 5.35 41.34
N GLN A 9 7.32 5.92 42.42
CA GLN A 9 8.65 6.53 42.47
C GLN A 9 9.79 5.54 42.17
N SER A 10 9.61 4.26 42.50
CA SER A 10 10.58 3.18 42.22
C SER A 10 10.48 2.60 40.80
N ARG A 11 9.52 3.05 39.99
CA ARG A 11 9.28 2.53 38.63
C ARG A 11 9.79 3.51 37.56
N GLU A 12 11.10 3.48 37.30
CA GLU A 12 11.76 4.33 36.30
C GLU A 12 11.09 4.26 34.90
N ALA A 13 10.66 3.08 34.47
CA ALA A 13 9.96 2.90 33.19
C ALA A 13 8.64 3.69 33.11
N CYS A 14 7.94 3.85 34.25
CA CYS A 14 6.70 4.62 34.33
C CYS A 14 6.98 6.13 34.23
N ALA A 15 8.04 6.59 34.90
CA ALA A 15 8.50 7.98 34.80
C ALA A 15 8.94 8.32 33.36
N ALA A 16 9.67 7.43 32.71
CA ALA A 16 10.09 7.58 31.32
C ALA A 16 8.88 7.64 30.36
N SER A 17 7.90 6.75 30.53
CA SER A 17 6.67 6.73 29.72
C SER A 17 5.84 8.00 29.92
N LEU A 18 5.69 8.47 31.15
CA LEU A 18 4.97 9.70 31.46
C LEU A 18 5.68 10.94 30.88
N HIS A 19 7.02 10.94 30.89
CA HIS A 19 7.81 11.98 30.25
C HIS A 19 7.59 11.99 28.73
N ALA A 20 7.53 10.81 28.10
CA ALA A 20 7.29 10.66 26.66
C ALA A 20 5.93 11.23 26.21
N VAL A 21 4.91 11.26 27.08
CA VAL A 21 3.60 11.88 26.79
C VAL A 21 3.75 13.35 26.39
N ARG A 22 4.74 14.07 26.94
CA ARG A 22 5.00 15.49 26.61
C ARG A 22 5.50 15.70 25.18
N LEU A 23 6.03 14.66 24.56
CA LEU A 23 6.52 14.67 23.17
C LEU A 23 5.47 14.16 22.19
N LEU A 24 4.32 13.70 22.68
CA LEU A 24 3.26 13.25 21.80
C LEU A 24 2.70 14.44 21.01
N PRO A 25 2.34 14.24 19.73
CA PRO A 25 1.62 15.24 18.98
C PRO A 25 0.29 15.55 19.70
N PRO A 26 -0.26 16.76 19.51
CA PRO A 26 -1.54 17.13 20.09
C PRO A 26 -2.60 16.08 19.70
N GLY A 27 -3.37 15.62 20.69
CA GLY A 27 -4.34 14.53 20.53
C GLY A 27 -5.58 14.87 19.70
N GLY A 28 -5.62 16.06 19.09
CA GLY A 28 -6.73 16.52 18.27
C GLY A 28 -6.31 17.65 17.35
N TYR A 29 -7.08 17.80 16.26
CA TYR A 29 -6.97 18.91 15.34
C TYR A 29 -7.60 20.17 15.96
N LYS A 30 -7.01 21.33 15.69
CA LYS A 30 -7.63 22.64 15.96
C LYS A 30 -8.83 22.85 15.02
N ASP A 31 -9.76 23.72 15.40
CA ASP A 31 -10.96 24.03 14.60
C ASP A 31 -10.61 24.45 13.16
N GLU A 32 -9.58 25.29 12.98
CA GLU A 32 -9.10 25.69 11.64
C GLU A 32 -8.61 24.49 10.80
N GLN A 33 -7.94 23.51 11.43
CA GLN A 33 -7.48 22.30 10.75
C GLN A 33 -8.66 21.41 10.36
N TRP A 34 -9.69 21.36 11.20
CA TRP A 34 -10.96 20.69 10.91
C TRP A 34 -11.68 21.32 9.73
N ASP A 35 -11.75 22.65 9.67
CA ASP A 35 -12.39 23.36 8.55
C ASP A 35 -11.69 23.08 7.22
N VAL A 36 -10.35 23.11 7.21
CA VAL A 36 -9.56 22.75 6.01
C VAL A 36 -9.82 21.30 5.60
N LEU A 37 -9.80 20.37 6.55
CA LEU A 37 -10.03 18.96 6.29
C LEU A 37 -11.43 18.70 5.72
N LEU A 38 -12.47 19.35 6.27
CA LEU A 38 -13.83 19.30 5.74
C LEU A 38 -13.93 19.91 4.34
N ALA A 39 -13.23 21.02 4.08
CA ALA A 39 -13.17 21.61 2.76
C ALA A 39 -12.51 20.66 1.74
N LEU A 40 -11.41 19.99 2.12
CA LEU A 40 -10.74 19.01 1.28
C LEU A 40 -11.64 17.81 0.96
N PHE A 41 -12.37 17.27 1.94
CA PHE A 41 -13.32 16.17 1.71
C PHE A 41 -14.45 16.52 0.75
N ARG A 42 -14.81 17.80 0.64
CA ARG A 42 -15.81 18.27 -0.32
C ARG A 42 -15.19 18.56 -1.69
N LEU A 43 -14.03 19.22 -1.71
CA LEU A 43 -13.43 19.74 -2.93
C LEU A 43 -12.70 18.65 -3.74
N LEU A 44 -11.94 17.76 -3.08
CA LEU A 44 -11.13 16.77 -3.78
C LEU A 44 -11.97 15.81 -4.65
N PRO A 45 -13.11 15.25 -4.19
CA PRO A 45 -13.94 14.39 -5.04
C PRO A 45 -14.47 15.12 -6.28
N LEU A 46 -14.87 16.39 -6.12
CA LEU A 46 -15.33 17.23 -7.23
C LEU A 46 -14.19 17.50 -8.22
N ALA A 47 -13.00 17.82 -7.72
CA ALA A 47 -11.82 18.06 -8.55
C ALA A 47 -11.40 16.81 -9.32
N VAL A 48 -11.41 15.63 -8.69
CA VAL A 48 -11.11 14.34 -9.35
C VAL A 48 -12.14 14.04 -10.43
N THR A 49 -13.43 14.30 -10.15
CA THR A 49 -14.50 14.10 -11.14
C THR A 49 -14.29 14.99 -12.37
N GLU A 50 -13.96 16.27 -12.17
CA GLU A 50 -13.69 17.18 -13.27
C GLU A 50 -12.40 16.81 -14.03
N LEU A 51 -11.38 16.33 -13.34
CA LEU A 51 -10.17 15.82 -13.96
C LEU A 51 -10.46 14.60 -14.86
N LYS A 52 -11.21 13.61 -14.36
CA LYS A 52 -11.64 12.44 -15.16
C LYS A 52 -12.48 12.88 -16.37
N ARG A 53 -13.35 13.87 -16.21
CA ARG A 53 -14.11 14.46 -17.33
C ARG A 53 -13.17 15.08 -18.38
N LEU A 54 -12.15 15.82 -17.95
CA LEU A 54 -11.16 16.40 -18.86
C LEU A 54 -10.37 15.33 -19.60
N PHE A 55 -9.92 14.27 -18.92
CA PHE A 55 -9.26 13.12 -19.55
C PHE A 55 -10.12 12.50 -20.66
N ALA A 56 -11.40 12.22 -20.35
CA ALA A 56 -12.33 11.66 -21.32
C ALA A 56 -12.57 12.59 -22.53
N THR A 57 -12.78 13.89 -22.29
CA THR A 57 -13.05 14.84 -23.39
C THR A 57 -11.86 15.12 -24.29
N ARG A 58 -10.63 14.96 -23.78
CA ARG A 58 -9.39 15.24 -24.51
C ARG A 58 -8.71 13.99 -25.05
N ALA A 59 -9.21 12.80 -24.71
CA ALA A 59 -8.57 11.51 -25.01
C ALA A 59 -7.11 11.46 -24.52
N THR A 60 -6.86 11.95 -23.31
CA THR A 60 -5.54 11.99 -22.67
C THR A 60 -5.64 11.43 -21.26
N SER A 61 -4.59 10.78 -20.78
CA SER A 61 -4.46 10.33 -19.39
C SER A 61 -3.06 10.66 -18.86
N ASP A 62 -2.94 10.81 -17.54
CA ASP A 62 -1.64 10.82 -16.88
C ASP A 62 -1.22 9.42 -16.41
N TYR A 63 -0.03 9.31 -15.84
CA TYR A 63 0.50 8.04 -15.36
C TYR A 63 -0.31 7.44 -14.20
N VAL A 64 -0.90 8.28 -13.35
CA VAL A 64 -1.65 7.83 -12.17
C VAL A 64 -2.98 7.25 -12.63
N GLU A 65 -3.67 7.94 -13.54
CA GLU A 65 -4.95 7.48 -14.09
C GLU A 65 -4.80 6.14 -14.82
N ILE A 66 -3.71 5.93 -15.59
CA ILE A 66 -3.47 4.63 -16.24
C ILE A 66 -3.41 3.51 -15.20
N ALA A 67 -2.66 3.71 -14.12
CA ALA A 67 -2.55 2.70 -13.06
C ALA A 67 -3.87 2.48 -12.33
N LEU A 68 -4.65 3.54 -12.07
CA LEU A 68 -5.96 3.45 -11.43
C LEU A 68 -6.97 2.72 -12.31
N CYS A 69 -7.07 3.06 -13.60
CA CYS A 69 -7.95 2.38 -14.54
C CYS A 69 -7.57 0.90 -14.70
N ALA A 70 -6.28 0.58 -14.75
CA ALA A 70 -5.83 -0.81 -14.79
C ALA A 70 -6.26 -1.58 -13.52
N ALA A 71 -6.15 -0.97 -12.35
CA ALA A 71 -6.60 -1.57 -11.10
C ALA A 71 -8.13 -1.75 -11.07
N GLU A 72 -8.89 -0.73 -11.49
CA GLU A 72 -10.35 -0.81 -11.62
C GLU A 72 -10.77 -1.93 -12.60
N ALA A 73 -10.08 -2.07 -13.73
CA ALA A 73 -10.38 -3.11 -14.73
C ALA A 73 -10.06 -4.54 -14.27
N LEU A 74 -9.05 -4.70 -13.41
CA LEU A 74 -8.74 -5.99 -12.77
C LEU A 74 -9.75 -6.34 -11.67
N GLY A 75 -10.43 -5.35 -11.10
CA GLY A 75 -11.38 -5.56 -10.01
C GLY A 75 -10.66 -5.92 -8.70
N SER A 76 -11.30 -6.76 -7.90
CA SER A 76 -10.74 -7.29 -6.66
C SER A 76 -10.61 -8.81 -6.71
N ALA A 77 -9.91 -9.41 -5.75
CA ALA A 77 -9.82 -10.87 -5.67
C ALA A 77 -11.18 -11.55 -5.47
N ASP A 78 -12.12 -10.91 -4.75
CA ASP A 78 -13.47 -11.44 -4.50
C ASP A 78 -14.44 -11.15 -5.67
N GLU A 79 -14.17 -10.09 -6.43
CA GLU A 79 -14.97 -9.64 -7.58
C GLU A 79 -14.02 -9.28 -8.74
N PRO A 80 -13.49 -10.30 -9.45
CA PRO A 80 -12.54 -10.09 -10.52
C PRO A 80 -13.22 -9.43 -11.72
N GLY A 81 -12.57 -8.40 -12.26
CA GLY A 81 -13.02 -7.72 -13.47
C GLY A 81 -12.70 -8.51 -14.74
N ASP A 82 -13.30 -8.09 -15.87
CA ASP A 82 -13.13 -8.75 -17.17
C ASP A 82 -11.65 -8.88 -17.58
N ALA A 83 -10.82 -7.88 -17.26
CA ALA A 83 -9.40 -7.93 -17.57
C ALA A 83 -8.66 -8.99 -16.76
N ALA A 84 -9.02 -9.19 -15.48
CA ALA A 84 -8.43 -10.24 -14.66
C ALA A 84 -8.79 -11.63 -15.20
N LEU A 85 -10.05 -11.83 -15.60
CA LEU A 85 -10.51 -13.09 -16.21
C LEU A 85 -9.80 -13.40 -17.54
N LEU A 86 -9.58 -12.37 -18.37
CA LEU A 86 -8.82 -12.52 -19.61
C LEU A 86 -7.37 -12.92 -19.33
N PHE A 87 -6.70 -12.21 -18.43
CA PHE A 87 -5.30 -12.47 -18.11
C PHE A 87 -5.08 -13.78 -17.35
N ASP A 88 -6.06 -14.26 -16.59
CA ASP A 88 -5.99 -15.55 -15.91
C ASP A 88 -5.74 -16.71 -16.90
N TYR A 89 -6.27 -16.59 -18.13
CA TYR A 89 -6.10 -17.57 -19.20
C TYR A 89 -4.77 -17.41 -19.96
N GLU A 90 -4.31 -16.17 -20.16
CA GLU A 90 -3.15 -15.87 -21.02
C GLU A 90 -1.82 -15.82 -20.25
N LEU A 91 -1.82 -15.28 -19.02
CA LEU A 91 -0.61 -15.08 -18.24
C LEU A 91 -0.22 -16.35 -17.49
N ARG A 92 0.94 -16.87 -17.88
CA ARG A 92 1.55 -18.03 -17.21
C ARG A 92 2.67 -17.65 -16.27
N HIS A 93 3.44 -16.62 -16.61
CA HIS A 93 4.63 -16.26 -15.86
C HIS A 93 4.67 -14.75 -15.68
N VAL A 94 4.74 -14.30 -14.42
CA VAL A 94 4.90 -12.89 -14.06
C VAL A 94 6.25 -12.72 -13.40
N LEU A 95 7.07 -11.83 -13.96
CA LEU A 95 8.40 -11.50 -13.45
C LEU A 95 8.39 -10.03 -13.05
N ILE A 96 8.70 -9.76 -11.79
CA ILE A 96 8.79 -8.42 -11.23
C ILE A 96 10.23 -8.16 -10.82
N ASP A 97 10.81 -7.09 -11.37
CA ASP A 97 12.11 -6.56 -10.95
C ASP A 97 11.90 -5.35 -10.05
N GLU A 98 12.91 -4.98 -9.27
CA GLU A 98 12.90 -3.85 -8.34
C GLU A 98 11.69 -3.84 -7.40
N MET A 99 11.32 -5.01 -6.87
CA MET A 99 10.14 -5.21 -6.04
C MET A 99 10.10 -4.27 -4.82
N GLN A 100 11.26 -3.89 -4.28
CA GLN A 100 11.37 -2.94 -3.17
C GLN A 100 10.81 -1.54 -3.45
N ASP A 101 10.75 -1.13 -4.73
CA ASP A 101 10.28 0.19 -5.15
C ASP A 101 8.80 0.19 -5.56
N THR A 102 8.10 -0.93 -5.33
CA THR A 102 6.68 -1.09 -5.65
C THR A 102 5.80 -0.40 -4.61
N SER A 103 4.78 0.33 -5.07
CA SER A 103 3.80 1.00 -4.21
C SER A 103 2.70 0.03 -3.75
N SER A 104 2.02 0.34 -2.64
CA SER A 104 0.93 -0.52 -2.13
C SER A 104 -0.21 -0.74 -3.13
N ALA A 105 -0.44 0.21 -4.05
CA ALA A 105 -1.44 0.05 -5.10
C ALA A 105 -1.03 -1.01 -6.14
N GLN A 106 0.24 -1.04 -6.52
CA GLN A 106 0.78 -2.04 -7.44
C GLN A 106 0.82 -3.43 -6.79
N TYR A 107 1.11 -3.53 -5.48
CA TYR A 107 0.97 -4.79 -4.75
C TYR A 107 -0.44 -5.37 -4.83
N ARG A 108 -1.47 -4.55 -4.57
CA ARG A 108 -2.87 -4.99 -4.69
C ARG A 108 -3.25 -5.40 -6.11
N MET A 109 -2.70 -4.71 -7.10
CA MET A 109 -2.88 -5.06 -8.51
C MET A 109 -2.30 -6.44 -8.80
N LEU A 110 -1.11 -6.73 -8.28
CA LEU A 110 -0.46 -8.04 -8.42
C LEU A 110 -1.26 -9.14 -7.71
N GLU A 111 -1.77 -8.88 -6.50
CA GLU A 111 -2.65 -9.81 -5.79
C GLU A 111 -3.94 -10.11 -6.56
N SER A 112 -4.53 -9.10 -7.20
CA SER A 112 -5.75 -9.26 -8.02
C SER A 112 -5.45 -10.06 -9.29
N LEU A 113 -4.29 -9.81 -9.92
CA LEU A 113 -3.85 -10.52 -11.13
C LEU A 113 -3.55 -12.00 -10.85
N THR A 114 -2.99 -12.31 -9.69
CA THR A 114 -2.60 -13.68 -9.32
C THR A 114 -3.64 -14.38 -8.45
N GLY A 115 -4.76 -13.72 -8.11
CA GLY A 115 -5.80 -14.19 -7.18
C GLY A 115 -6.50 -15.50 -7.59
N GLY A 116 -6.51 -15.83 -8.88
CA GLY A 116 -7.02 -17.12 -9.39
C GLY A 116 -5.99 -18.25 -9.45
N TRP A 117 -4.74 -17.99 -9.06
CA TRP A 117 -3.66 -18.97 -9.24
C TRP A 117 -3.72 -20.09 -8.19
N SER A 118 -2.97 -21.16 -8.37
CA SER A 118 -2.91 -22.26 -7.40
C SER A 118 -1.56 -22.95 -7.48
N PRO A 119 -1.02 -23.42 -6.35
CA PRO A 119 0.24 -24.15 -6.37
C PRO A 119 0.20 -25.34 -7.34
N GLY A 120 1.13 -25.41 -8.29
CA GLY A 120 1.25 -26.51 -9.23
C GLY A 120 0.34 -26.45 -10.47
N ASP A 121 -0.37 -25.33 -10.70
CA ASP A 121 -1.21 -25.13 -11.89
C ASP A 121 -0.42 -24.75 -13.17
N GLY A 122 0.92 -24.68 -13.07
CA GLY A 122 1.82 -24.33 -14.16
C GLY A 122 2.07 -22.82 -14.31
N ARG A 123 1.47 -21.97 -13.47
CA ARG A 123 1.72 -20.53 -13.42
C ARG A 123 2.78 -20.19 -12.38
N THR A 124 3.60 -19.16 -12.64
CA THR A 124 4.70 -18.78 -11.74
C THR A 124 4.81 -17.28 -11.57
N LEU A 125 5.12 -16.87 -10.34
CA LEU A 125 5.46 -15.50 -9.96
C LEU A 125 6.92 -15.48 -9.49
N PHE A 126 7.73 -14.61 -10.08
CA PHE A 126 9.13 -14.44 -9.73
C PHE A 126 9.43 -12.98 -9.46
N CYS A 127 9.92 -12.68 -8.26
CA CYS A 127 10.20 -11.30 -7.83
C CYS A 127 11.68 -11.14 -7.47
N VAL A 128 12.29 -10.07 -7.94
CA VAL A 128 13.67 -9.67 -7.64
C VAL A 128 13.65 -8.31 -6.96
N GLY A 129 14.52 -8.12 -5.97
CA GLY A 129 14.67 -6.82 -5.31
C GLY A 129 15.68 -6.84 -4.17
N ASP A 130 16.11 -5.65 -3.76
CA ASP A 130 17.03 -5.41 -2.65
C ASP A 130 16.46 -4.33 -1.70
N PRO A 131 16.08 -4.68 -0.45
CA PRO A 131 15.54 -3.70 0.48
C PRO A 131 16.51 -2.54 0.77
N MET A 132 17.82 -2.78 0.67
CA MET A 132 18.84 -1.75 0.92
C MET A 132 18.88 -0.69 -0.18
N GLN A 133 18.30 -0.98 -1.36
CA GLN A 133 18.27 -0.07 -2.51
C GLN A 133 16.94 0.67 -2.66
N SER A 134 15.98 0.49 -1.73
CA SER A 134 14.71 1.23 -1.75
C SER A 134 14.93 2.72 -1.47
N ILE A 135 15.01 3.52 -2.53
CA ILE A 135 15.22 4.98 -2.46
C ILE A 135 14.02 5.81 -2.94
N TYR A 136 12.94 5.17 -3.41
CA TYR A 136 11.78 5.86 -4.02
C TYR A 136 10.60 6.12 -3.07
N ARG A 137 10.82 6.24 -1.75
CA ARG A 137 9.74 6.52 -0.77
C ARG A 137 8.92 7.78 -1.10
N PHE A 138 9.54 8.79 -1.72
CA PHE A 138 8.85 10.01 -2.16
C PHE A 138 7.82 9.77 -3.29
N ARG A 139 7.88 8.63 -3.98
CA ARG A 139 6.90 8.16 -4.97
C ARG A 139 5.95 7.11 -4.40
N ASN A 140 5.87 7.01 -3.07
CA ASN A 140 5.02 6.06 -2.36
C ASN A 140 5.44 4.59 -2.54
N ALA A 141 6.73 4.33 -2.81
CA ALA A 141 7.31 2.99 -2.69
C ALA A 141 7.26 2.52 -1.24
N GLU A 142 6.84 1.28 -1.02
CA GLU A 142 6.64 0.72 0.32
C GLU A 142 7.46 -0.56 0.50
N VAL A 143 8.74 -0.40 0.87
CA VAL A 143 9.66 -1.52 1.13
C VAL A 143 9.11 -2.51 2.18
N GLY A 144 8.26 -2.04 3.10
CA GLY A 144 7.57 -2.91 4.06
C GLY A 144 6.74 -4.00 3.38
N GLN A 145 6.10 -3.70 2.24
CA GLN A 145 5.34 -4.69 1.47
C GLN A 145 6.25 -5.74 0.84
N PHE A 146 7.46 -5.38 0.43
CA PHE A 146 8.44 -6.34 -0.07
C PHE A 146 8.87 -7.34 1.02
N LEU A 147 9.14 -6.84 2.23
CA LEU A 147 9.47 -7.68 3.37
C LEU A 147 8.30 -8.59 3.77
N LEU A 148 7.07 -8.06 3.79
CA LEU A 148 5.87 -8.84 4.08
C LEU A 148 5.61 -9.92 3.03
N ALA A 149 5.75 -9.60 1.74
CA ALA A 149 5.61 -10.55 0.65
C ALA A 149 6.63 -11.69 0.74
N ARG A 150 7.85 -11.38 1.17
CA ARG A 150 8.90 -12.39 1.41
C ARG A 150 8.54 -13.35 2.55
N GLU A 151 7.80 -12.88 3.55
CA GLU A 151 7.41 -13.68 4.72
C GLU A 151 6.09 -14.44 4.53
N HIS A 152 5.12 -13.84 3.84
CA HIS A 152 3.73 -14.34 3.77
C HIS A 152 3.31 -14.77 2.36
N GLY A 153 4.12 -14.48 1.34
CA GLY A 153 3.73 -14.64 -0.06
C GLY A 153 2.93 -13.46 -0.62
N ILE A 154 2.39 -13.65 -1.82
CA ILE A 154 1.52 -12.68 -2.51
C ILE A 154 0.25 -13.42 -2.91
N ALA A 155 -0.93 -12.90 -2.51
CA ALA A 155 -2.18 -13.66 -2.56
C ALA A 155 -2.02 -15.03 -1.86
N HIS A 156 -2.38 -16.13 -2.53
CA HIS A 156 -2.16 -17.52 -2.06
C HIS A 156 -0.83 -18.11 -2.54
N ILE A 157 0.01 -17.34 -3.23
CA ILE A 157 1.29 -17.82 -3.76
C ILE A 157 2.37 -17.63 -2.68
N GLN A 158 2.85 -18.74 -2.13
CA GLN A 158 4.02 -18.75 -1.26
C GLN A 158 5.29 -18.56 -2.08
N LEU A 159 6.16 -17.64 -1.65
CA LEU A 159 7.41 -17.33 -2.35
C LEU A 159 8.58 -18.07 -1.70
N GLU A 160 9.38 -18.76 -2.52
CA GLU A 160 10.66 -19.30 -2.09
C GLU A 160 11.71 -18.18 -2.12
N THR A 161 12.30 -17.87 -0.97
CA THR A 161 13.29 -16.79 -0.88
C THR A 161 14.68 -17.32 -1.20
N LEU A 162 15.33 -16.72 -2.20
CA LEU A 162 16.73 -16.97 -2.54
C LEU A 162 17.58 -15.73 -2.24
N THR A 163 18.56 -15.87 -1.35
CA THR A 163 19.56 -14.83 -1.11
C THR A 163 20.81 -15.13 -1.95
N LEU A 164 21.04 -14.34 -2.98
CA LEU A 164 22.25 -14.41 -3.78
C LEU A 164 23.41 -13.82 -2.96
N ARG A 165 24.50 -14.59 -2.83
CA ARG A 165 25.74 -14.19 -2.13
C ARG A 165 26.85 -13.90 -3.12
#